data_AF-A0A834AEA0-F1
#
_entry.id   AF-A0A834AEA0-F1
#
_cell.length_a   1.000
_cell.length_b   1.000
_cell.length_c   1.000
_cell.angle_alpha   90.00
_cell.angle_beta   90.00
_cell.angle_gamma   90.00
#
_symmetry.space_group_name_H-M   'P 1'
#
loop_
_entity.id
_entity.type
_entity.pdbx_description
1 polymer ?
#
loop_
_entity_poly.entity_id
_entity_poly.type
_entity_poly.pdbx_seq_one_letter_code
_entity_poly.pdbx_strand_id
1 'polypeptide(L)'
;MAEKITEILESGHLRKLDHISDSVPVLELFSNIWGAGTKTAHMWYHQGFRTLEDIRSKASLTAQQAIGLKHYDDFLERIPREEATEIEQTVRASAQALNPGLLCVACGSYRRGKATCGDVDVLLTHPDGRSHRGIFSRLLDSLRQRGFLTDDLVSQEEHGQQQKYLGVCRLPGPGRRHRRLDIIVVPYGEFACALLYFTGSAHFNRSMRALAKTKGMSLSEHALSAAVVRDTRGLKVGSGRVLPTPTEKDVFRLLGLPYREPAERDW
;
A
#
# COMPACT_ATOMS: atom_id res chain seq x y z
N MET A 1 17.78 -1.20 -24.13
CA MET A 1 17.36 -2.47 -23.47
C MET A 1 17.82 -3.66 -24.28
N ALA A 2 17.46 -3.74 -25.57
CA ALA A 2 17.89 -4.82 -26.48
C ALA A 2 19.41 -5.10 -26.45
N GLU A 3 20.25 -4.07 -26.63
CA GLU A 3 21.72 -4.24 -26.62
C GLU A 3 22.26 -4.85 -25.32
N LYS A 4 21.66 -4.53 -24.17
CA LYS A 4 22.05 -5.12 -22.88
C LYS A 4 21.65 -6.59 -22.77
N ILE A 5 20.50 -6.96 -23.35
CA ILE A 5 20.06 -8.35 -23.40
C ILE A 5 21.01 -9.15 -24.29
N THR A 6 21.36 -8.60 -25.46
CA THR A 6 22.35 -9.21 -26.36
C THR A 6 23.70 -9.40 -25.67
N GLU A 7 24.21 -8.38 -24.95
CA GLU A 7 25.47 -8.47 -24.20
C GLU A 7 25.44 -9.63 -23.18
N ILE A 8 24.34 -9.79 -22.43
CA ILE A 8 24.18 -10.89 -21.46
C ILE A 8 24.12 -12.24 -22.18
N LEU A 9 23.38 -12.35 -23.29
CA LEU A 9 23.25 -13.60 -24.03
C LEU A 9 24.56 -14.04 -24.67
N GLU A 10 25.37 -13.10 -25.17
CA GLU A 10 26.63 -13.39 -25.86
C GLU A 10 27.80 -13.58 -24.91
N SER A 11 27.89 -12.78 -23.84
CA SER A 11 29.04 -12.77 -22.93
C SER A 11 28.77 -13.44 -21.58
N GLY A 12 27.52 -13.79 -21.27
CA GLY A 12 27.11 -14.27 -19.95
C GLY A 12 27.15 -13.20 -18.85
N HIS A 13 27.42 -11.94 -19.19
CA HIS A 13 27.64 -10.86 -18.23
C HIS A 13 27.12 -9.51 -18.74
N LEU A 14 26.99 -8.53 -17.86
CA LEU A 14 26.68 -7.14 -18.21
C LEU A 14 27.74 -6.22 -17.60
N ARG A 15 28.64 -5.66 -18.42
CA ARG A 15 29.78 -4.84 -17.95
C ARG A 15 29.36 -3.63 -17.10
N LYS A 16 28.14 -3.13 -17.30
CA LYS A 16 27.60 -2.04 -16.48
C LYS A 16 27.51 -2.41 -14.97
N LEU A 17 27.38 -3.69 -14.64
CA LEU A 17 27.35 -4.16 -13.25
C LEU A 17 28.70 -3.99 -12.55
N ASP A 18 29.81 -4.03 -13.29
CA ASP A 18 31.17 -3.86 -12.75
C ASP A 18 31.47 -2.42 -12.32
N HIS A 19 30.61 -1.48 -12.71
CA HIS A 19 30.71 -0.06 -12.37
C HIS A 19 29.60 0.41 -11.42
N ILE A 20 28.91 -0.53 -10.76
CA ILE A 20 28.00 -0.19 -9.67
C ILE A 20 28.82 0.32 -8.49
N SER A 21 28.45 1.47 -7.96
CA SER A 21 29.13 2.06 -6.80
C SER A 21 28.96 1.19 -5.56
N ASP A 22 30.04 1.04 -4.78
CA ASP A 22 30.02 0.39 -3.45
C ASP A 22 29.02 1.02 -2.47
N SER A 23 28.49 2.20 -2.79
CA SER A 23 27.41 2.83 -2.03
C SER A 23 26.08 2.09 -2.14
N VAL A 24 25.82 1.37 -3.23
CA VAL A 24 24.50 0.78 -3.52
C VAL A 24 24.01 -0.18 -2.42
N PRO A 25 24.82 -1.14 -1.92
CA PRO A 25 24.39 -2.02 -0.83
C PRO A 25 24.02 -1.26 0.45
N VAL A 26 24.75 -0.19 0.78
CA VAL A 26 24.49 0.63 1.97
C VAL A 26 23.22 1.48 1.78
N LEU A 27 23.04 2.04 0.59
CA LEU A 27 21.84 2.80 0.25
C LEU A 27 20.59 1.91 0.27
N GLU A 28 20.70 0.67 -0.22
CA GLU A 28 19.64 -0.33 -0.14
C GLU A 28 19.32 -0.68 1.31
N LEU A 29 20.35 -1.01 2.11
CA LEU A 29 20.23 -1.28 3.55
C LEU A 29 19.44 -0.18 4.27
N PHE A 30 19.78 1.08 4.02
CA PHE A 30 19.09 2.22 4.62
C PHE A 30 17.69 2.47 4.08
N SER A 31 17.48 2.28 2.77
CA SER A 31 16.17 2.48 2.14
C SER A 31 15.13 1.43 2.53
N ASN A 32 15.58 0.28 3.05
CA ASN A 32 14.71 -0.75 3.61
C ASN A 32 14.17 -0.39 5.01
N ILE A 33 14.70 0.64 5.68
CA ILE A 33 14.11 1.16 6.91
C ILE A 33 12.79 1.85 6.54
N TRP A 34 11.67 1.36 7.10
CA TRP A 34 10.36 1.96 6.81
C TRP A 34 10.35 3.45 7.16
N GLY A 35 9.92 4.29 6.22
CA GLY A 35 9.95 5.75 6.35
C GLY A 35 11.26 6.42 5.92
N ALA A 36 12.26 5.65 5.45
CA ALA A 36 13.48 6.17 4.84
C ALA A 36 13.50 5.91 3.33
N GLY A 37 13.30 6.95 2.53
CA GLY A 37 13.42 6.85 1.06
C GLY A 37 14.85 7.08 0.58
N THR A 38 15.06 7.01 -0.74
CA THR A 38 16.36 7.24 -1.40
C THR A 38 17.07 8.51 -0.93
N LYS A 39 16.34 9.62 -0.75
CA LYS A 39 16.92 10.89 -0.27
C LYS A 39 17.51 10.76 1.15
N THR A 40 16.78 10.11 2.06
CA THR A 40 17.23 9.89 3.44
C THR A 40 18.42 8.94 3.47
N ALA A 41 18.38 7.85 2.69
CA ALA A 41 19.49 6.91 2.56
C ALA A 41 20.77 7.61 2.08
N HIS A 42 20.68 8.45 1.04
CA HIS A 42 21.83 9.23 0.56
C HIS A 42 22.34 10.23 1.61
N MET A 43 21.44 10.91 2.32
CA MET A 43 21.82 11.83 3.39
C MET A 43 22.64 11.11 4.47
N TRP A 44 22.18 9.97 4.98
CA TRP A 44 22.91 9.17 5.96
C TRP A 44 24.23 8.64 5.41
N TYR A 45 24.25 8.20 4.16
CA TYR A 45 25.47 7.77 3.51
C TYR A 45 26.52 8.91 3.42
N HIS A 46 26.09 10.12 3.07
CA HIS A 46 26.95 11.31 3.02
C HIS A 46 27.45 11.75 4.41
N GLN A 47 26.71 11.44 5.48
CA GLN A 47 27.15 11.61 6.86
C GLN A 47 28.17 10.56 7.32
N GLY A 48 28.51 9.60 6.46
CA GLY A 48 29.51 8.56 6.75
C GLY A 48 28.92 7.30 7.37
N PHE A 49 27.60 7.19 7.53
CA PHE A 49 26.97 5.99 8.07
C PHE A 49 27.05 4.84 7.06
N ARG A 50 27.35 3.64 7.55
CA ARG A 50 27.47 2.43 6.72
C ARG A 50 26.67 1.25 7.24
N THR A 51 26.23 1.29 8.49
CA THR A 51 25.55 0.17 9.16
C THR A 51 24.26 0.60 9.83
N LEU A 52 23.36 -0.35 10.13
CA LEU A 52 22.17 -0.07 10.92
C LEU A 52 22.50 0.40 12.35
N GLU A 53 23.66 0.00 12.88
CA GLU A 53 24.13 0.48 14.19
C GLU A 53 24.55 1.94 14.16
N ASP A 54 25.16 2.41 13.07
CA ASP A 54 25.39 3.84 12.86
C ASP A 54 24.06 4.61 12.88
N ILE A 55 23.03 4.09 12.21
CA ILE A 55 21.71 4.71 12.21
C ILE A 55 21.10 4.71 13.62
N ARG A 56 21.17 3.59 14.34
CA ARG A 56 20.63 3.44 15.69
C ARG A 56 21.26 4.40 16.70
N SER A 57 22.57 4.61 16.60
CA SER A 57 23.34 5.35 17.61
C SER A 57 23.58 6.82 17.27
N LYS A 58 23.59 7.20 15.98
CA LYS A 58 24.05 8.54 15.53
C LYS A 58 23.03 9.29 14.68
N ALA A 59 22.12 8.62 13.99
CA ALA A 59 21.18 9.29 13.09
C ALA A 59 20.03 9.96 13.85
N SER A 60 19.59 11.11 13.35
CA SER A 60 18.31 11.69 13.76
C SER A 60 17.19 10.99 13.00
N LEU A 61 16.30 10.30 13.73
CA LEU A 61 15.21 9.51 13.17
C LEU A 61 13.87 10.19 13.42
N THR A 62 12.99 10.13 12.41
CA THR A 62 11.57 10.38 12.65
C THR A 62 10.96 9.26 13.49
N ALA A 63 9.82 9.49 14.13
CA ALA A 63 9.11 8.44 14.89
C ALA A 63 8.84 7.20 14.04
N GLN A 64 8.48 7.40 12.77
CA GLN A 64 8.26 6.34 11.78
C GLN A 64 9.53 5.55 11.47
N GLN A 65 10.66 6.23 11.27
CA GLN A 65 11.94 5.58 10.99
C GLN A 65 12.46 4.81 12.20
N ALA A 66 12.21 5.29 13.42
CA ALA A 66 12.55 4.55 14.64
C ALA A 66 11.77 3.23 14.74
N ILE A 67 10.47 3.23 14.42
CA ILE A 67 9.67 1.99 14.34
C ILE A 67 10.15 1.10 13.19
N GLY A 68 10.45 1.68 12.01
CA GLY A 68 11.01 0.96 10.87
C GLY A 68 12.35 0.28 11.19
N LEU A 69 13.20 0.92 11.99
CA LEU A 69 14.47 0.35 12.44
C LEU A 69 14.28 -0.71 13.54
N LYS A 70 13.30 -0.52 14.42
CA LYS A 70 12.93 -1.48 15.47
C LYS A 70 12.50 -2.83 14.87
N HIS A 71 11.73 -2.79 13.77
CA HIS A 71 11.15 -3.97 13.12
C HIS A 71 11.78 -4.27 11.75
N TYR A 72 13.04 -3.89 11.54
CA TYR A 72 13.71 -3.95 10.23
C TYR A 72 13.63 -5.34 9.59
N ASP A 73 14.06 -6.38 10.30
CA ASP A 73 14.06 -7.76 9.80
C ASP A 73 12.63 -8.27 9.58
N ASP A 74 11.72 -7.97 10.52
CA ASP A 74 10.32 -8.38 10.46
C ASP A 74 9.57 -7.78 9.24
N PHE A 75 9.90 -6.55 8.83
CA PHE A 75 9.29 -5.89 7.67
C PHE A 75 9.88 -6.32 6.32
N LEU A 76 11.10 -6.87 6.32
CA LEU A 76 11.70 -7.46 5.12
C LEU A 76 11.14 -8.86 4.81
N GLU A 77 10.65 -9.55 5.83
CA GLU A 77 10.08 -10.89 5.67
C GLU A 77 8.68 -10.87 5.07
N ARG A 78 8.44 -11.79 4.14
CA ARG A 78 7.11 -12.00 3.56
C ARG A 78 6.22 -12.78 4.55
N ILE A 79 4.93 -12.44 4.52
CA ILE A 79 3.88 -13.04 5.34
C ILE A 79 3.25 -14.21 4.57
N PRO A 80 3.19 -15.43 5.10
CA PRO A 80 2.39 -16.50 4.50
C PRO A 80 0.93 -16.08 4.33
N ARG A 81 0.28 -16.51 3.25
CA ARG A 81 -1.12 -16.14 2.96
C ARG A 81 -2.07 -16.52 4.09
N GLU A 82 -1.82 -17.64 4.75
CA GLU A 82 -2.59 -18.15 5.87
C GLU A 82 -2.51 -17.19 7.06
N GLU A 83 -1.31 -16.70 7.37
CA GLU A 83 -1.10 -15.69 8.43
C GLU A 83 -1.79 -14.36 8.07
N ALA A 84 -1.75 -13.93 6.80
CA ALA A 84 -2.51 -12.77 6.33
C ALA A 84 -4.03 -12.95 6.49
N THR A 85 -4.53 -14.20 6.35
CA THR A 85 -5.93 -14.54 6.58
C THR A 85 -6.30 -14.38 8.06
N GLU A 86 -5.45 -14.85 8.98
CA GLU A 86 -5.65 -14.69 10.43
C GLU A 86 -5.68 -13.21 10.84
N ILE A 87 -4.80 -12.38 10.26
CA ILE A 87 -4.76 -10.93 10.48
C ILE A 87 -6.06 -10.27 10.00
N GLU A 88 -6.51 -10.56 8.78
CA GLU A 88 -7.77 -10.03 8.24
C GLU A 88 -8.97 -10.44 9.10
N GLN A 89 -9.03 -11.70 9.52
CA GLN A 89 -10.09 -12.21 10.39
C GLN A 89 -10.11 -11.50 11.75
N THR A 90 -8.93 -11.18 12.30
CA THR A 90 -8.83 -10.43 13.57
C THR A 90 -9.39 -9.01 13.43
N VAL A 91 -9.06 -8.32 12.34
CA VAL A 91 -9.61 -7.00 12.03
C VAL A 91 -11.11 -7.08 11.78
N ARG A 92 -11.56 -8.04 10.97
CA ARG A 92 -12.99 -8.26 10.66
C ARG A 92 -13.80 -8.54 11.91
N ALA A 93 -13.35 -9.43 12.78
CA ALA A 93 -14.06 -9.76 14.02
C ALA A 93 -14.20 -8.53 14.93
N SER A 94 -13.14 -7.72 15.03
CA SER A 94 -13.16 -6.49 15.83
C SER A 94 -14.07 -5.43 15.22
N ALA A 95 -14.08 -5.29 13.88
CA ALA A 95 -14.99 -4.39 13.17
C ALA A 95 -16.46 -4.84 13.31
N GLN A 96 -16.76 -6.11 13.09
CA GLN A 96 -18.12 -6.65 13.18
C GLN A 96 -18.68 -6.64 14.59
N ALA A 97 -17.83 -6.71 15.62
CA ALA A 97 -18.25 -6.48 17.00
C ALA A 97 -18.75 -5.04 17.25
N LEU A 98 -18.23 -4.06 16.51
CA LEU A 98 -18.70 -2.68 16.57
C LEU A 98 -19.96 -2.46 15.73
N ASN A 99 -20.04 -3.09 14.57
CA ASN A 99 -21.23 -3.11 13.72
C ASN A 99 -21.24 -4.35 12.80
N PRO A 100 -22.18 -5.30 12.97
CA PRO A 100 -22.25 -6.52 12.16
C PRO A 100 -22.41 -6.30 10.65
N GLY A 101 -22.91 -5.14 10.22
CA GLY A 101 -23.09 -4.80 8.81
C GLY A 101 -21.82 -4.31 8.10
N LEU A 102 -20.70 -4.15 8.81
CA LEU A 102 -19.43 -3.75 8.20
C LEU A 102 -18.88 -4.84 7.29
N LEU A 103 -18.52 -4.42 6.09
CA LEU A 103 -17.80 -5.24 5.13
C LEU A 103 -16.30 -5.02 5.32
N CYS A 104 -15.55 -6.11 5.46
CA CYS A 104 -14.09 -6.11 5.57
C CYS A 104 -13.53 -7.03 4.47
N VAL A 105 -12.59 -6.51 3.68
CA VAL A 105 -11.99 -7.25 2.56
C VAL A 105 -10.48 -7.08 2.61
N ALA A 106 -9.75 -8.19 2.72
CA ALA A 106 -8.30 -8.15 2.46
C ALA A 106 -8.05 -7.90 0.97
N CYS A 107 -7.14 -6.97 0.70
CA CYS A 107 -6.78 -6.42 -0.61
C CYS A 107 -5.33 -6.82 -0.96
N GLY A 108 -4.64 -5.97 -1.73
CA GLY A 108 -3.24 -6.13 -2.06
C GLY A 108 -2.88 -7.46 -2.69
N SER A 109 -1.67 -7.92 -2.37
CA SER A 109 -1.13 -9.21 -2.82
C SER A 109 -2.01 -10.40 -2.38
N TYR A 110 -2.68 -10.29 -1.23
CA TYR A 110 -3.63 -11.30 -0.77
C TYR A 110 -4.80 -11.46 -1.75
N ARG A 111 -5.48 -10.37 -2.13
CA ARG A 111 -6.62 -10.46 -3.07
C ARG A 111 -6.20 -10.88 -4.48
N ARG A 112 -4.95 -10.60 -4.88
CA ARG A 112 -4.37 -11.09 -6.15
C ARG A 112 -3.93 -12.57 -6.11
N GLY A 113 -4.18 -13.29 -5.02
CA GLY A 113 -3.94 -14.73 -4.94
C GLY A 113 -2.48 -15.13 -4.73
N LYS A 114 -1.62 -14.23 -4.26
CA LYS A 114 -0.23 -14.58 -3.93
C LYS A 114 -0.16 -15.53 -2.73
N ALA A 115 0.80 -16.46 -2.78
CA ALA A 115 1.09 -17.40 -1.69
C ALA A 115 1.74 -16.71 -0.46
N THR A 116 2.41 -15.58 -0.68
CA THR A 116 2.97 -14.75 0.36
C THR A 116 2.67 -13.28 0.11
N CYS A 117 2.56 -12.49 1.17
CA CYS A 117 2.22 -11.06 1.18
C CYS A 117 3.38 -10.23 1.74
N GLY A 118 3.46 -8.95 1.40
CA GLY A 118 4.43 -8.03 2.04
C GLY A 118 3.86 -7.44 3.33
N ASP A 119 2.61 -7.04 3.25
CA ASP A 119 1.76 -6.49 4.29
C ASP A 119 0.33 -7.05 4.16
N VAL A 120 -0.53 -6.71 5.10
CA VAL A 120 -1.96 -7.01 5.03
C VAL A 120 -2.75 -5.72 4.86
N ASP A 121 -3.42 -5.62 3.73
CA ASP A 121 -4.27 -4.50 3.34
C ASP A 121 -5.73 -4.84 3.66
N VAL A 122 -6.39 -4.17 4.61
CA VAL A 122 -7.81 -4.39 4.92
C VAL A 122 -8.65 -3.18 4.57
N LEU A 123 -9.54 -3.33 3.61
CA LEU A 123 -10.52 -2.31 3.22
C LEU A 123 -11.84 -2.54 3.95
N LEU A 124 -12.36 -1.49 4.58
CA LEU A 124 -13.63 -1.50 5.28
C LEU A 124 -14.62 -0.51 4.64
N THR A 125 -15.88 -0.92 4.61
CA THR A 125 -16.99 -0.04 4.25
C THR A 125 -18.29 -0.55 4.88
N HIS A 126 -19.38 0.19 4.70
CA HIS A 126 -20.71 -0.26 5.10
C HIS A 126 -21.73 0.03 3.99
N PRO A 127 -22.58 -0.93 3.57
CA PRO A 127 -23.49 -0.78 2.43
C PRO A 127 -24.49 0.39 2.51
N ASP A 128 -24.86 0.81 3.71
CA ASP A 128 -25.75 1.96 3.92
C ASP A 128 -25.12 3.33 3.57
N GLY A 129 -23.82 3.37 3.29
CA GLY A 129 -23.08 4.59 2.99
C GLY A 129 -22.92 5.56 4.17
N ARG A 130 -23.27 5.17 5.40
CA ARG A 130 -23.27 6.03 6.60
C ARG A 130 -22.55 5.42 7.79
N SER A 131 -22.77 4.12 8.06
CA SER A 131 -22.28 3.45 9.27
C SER A 131 -20.77 3.17 9.29
N HIS A 132 -20.05 3.49 8.21
CA HIS A 132 -18.58 3.53 8.20
C HIS A 132 -18.01 4.69 9.04
N ARG A 133 -18.80 5.75 9.27
CA ARG A 133 -18.35 6.97 9.96
C ARG A 133 -18.10 6.70 11.45
N GLY A 134 -17.01 7.25 11.97
CA GLY A 134 -16.66 7.13 13.40
C GLY A 134 -16.35 5.69 13.84
N ILE A 135 -16.10 4.77 12.90
CA ILE A 135 -15.69 3.40 13.23
C ILE A 135 -14.18 3.29 13.44
N PHE A 136 -13.40 4.14 12.75
CA PHE A 136 -11.96 4.00 12.63
C PHE A 136 -11.24 4.09 13.99
N SER A 137 -11.45 5.16 14.76
CA SER A 137 -10.85 5.30 16.09
C SER A 137 -11.25 4.16 17.04
N ARG A 138 -12.55 3.83 17.10
CA ARG A 138 -13.07 2.71 17.91
C ARG A 138 -12.49 1.36 17.52
N LEU A 139 -12.28 1.10 16.24
CA LEU A 139 -11.66 -0.12 15.73
C LEU A 139 -10.19 -0.19 16.17
N LEU A 140 -9.42 0.87 15.94
CA LEU A 140 -8.02 0.92 16.35
C LEU A 140 -7.88 0.76 17.86
N ASP A 141 -8.71 1.42 18.65
CA ASP A 141 -8.70 1.30 20.11
C ASP A 141 -9.04 -0.13 20.56
N SER A 142 -10.02 -0.78 19.94
CA SER A 142 -10.35 -2.18 20.23
C SER A 142 -9.16 -3.11 19.93
N LEU A 143 -8.49 -2.92 18.79
CA LEU A 143 -7.34 -3.73 18.40
C LEU A 143 -6.11 -3.46 19.31
N ARG A 144 -5.90 -2.22 19.75
CA ARG A 144 -4.86 -1.85 20.74
C ARG A 144 -5.12 -2.48 22.11
N GLN A 145 -6.35 -2.40 22.61
CA GLN A 145 -6.74 -2.98 23.91
C GLN A 145 -6.53 -4.50 23.95
N ARG A 146 -6.66 -5.18 22.81
CA ARG A 146 -6.38 -6.61 22.66
C ARG A 146 -4.88 -6.93 22.50
N GLY A 147 -4.02 -5.91 22.49
CA GLY A 147 -2.58 -6.06 22.27
C GLY A 147 -2.21 -6.48 20.85
N PHE A 148 -3.15 -6.36 19.89
CA PHE A 148 -2.93 -6.77 18.50
C PHE A 148 -2.12 -5.73 17.71
N LEU A 149 -2.45 -4.44 17.87
CA LEU A 149 -1.65 -3.34 17.34
C LEU A 149 -0.54 -3.01 18.32
N THR A 150 0.70 -2.94 17.84
CA THR A 150 1.90 -2.77 18.68
C THR A 150 2.59 -1.43 18.47
N ASP A 151 2.55 -0.87 17.25
CA ASP A 151 3.16 0.42 16.91
C ASP A 151 2.36 1.09 15.78
N ASP A 152 2.31 2.42 15.80
CA ASP A 152 1.57 3.23 14.82
C ASP A 152 2.55 4.01 13.93
N LEU A 153 2.45 3.85 12.61
CA LEU A 153 3.30 4.58 11.65
C LEU A 153 2.59 5.83 11.14
N VAL A 154 1.37 5.66 10.65
CA VAL A 154 0.49 6.75 10.20
C VAL A 154 -0.92 6.45 10.70
N SER A 155 -1.49 7.39 11.45
CA SER A 155 -2.91 7.38 11.78
C SER A 155 -3.50 8.70 11.31
N GLN A 156 -4.07 8.70 10.10
CA GLN A 156 -4.65 9.88 9.50
C GLN A 156 -6.17 9.76 9.45
N GLU A 157 -6.81 10.53 10.31
CA GLU A 157 -8.21 10.93 10.18
C GLU A 157 -8.23 12.25 9.40
N GLU A 158 -8.01 12.20 8.08
CA GLU A 158 -8.12 13.41 7.26
C GLU A 158 -9.57 13.95 7.23
N HIS A 159 -9.73 15.22 6.86
CA HIS A 159 -11.01 15.90 6.61
C HIS A 159 -11.82 15.33 5.41
N GLY A 160 -11.46 14.13 4.92
CA GLY A 160 -12.15 13.40 3.86
C GLY A 160 -12.98 12.23 4.42
N GLN A 161 -13.74 11.55 3.55
CA GLN A 161 -14.49 10.35 3.97
C GLN A 161 -13.62 9.10 4.10
N GLN A 162 -12.41 9.12 3.53
CA GLN A 162 -11.44 8.02 3.66
C GLN A 162 -10.54 8.25 4.87
N GLN A 163 -10.46 7.24 5.74
CA GLN A 163 -9.54 7.21 6.89
C GLN A 163 -8.52 6.11 6.67
N LYS A 164 -7.26 6.36 7.04
CA LYS A 164 -6.14 5.45 6.75
C LYS A 164 -5.26 5.27 7.98
N TYR A 165 -5.06 4.01 8.33
CA TYR A 165 -4.13 3.55 9.34
C TYR A 165 -3.04 2.74 8.66
N LEU A 166 -1.79 3.09 8.94
CA LEU A 166 -0.62 2.28 8.65
C LEU A 166 0.01 1.96 9.99
N GLY A 167 0.07 0.69 10.37
CA GLY A 167 0.73 0.30 11.62
C GLY A 167 1.33 -1.09 11.63
N VAL A 168 1.60 -1.55 12.84
CA VAL A 168 2.27 -2.80 13.10
C VAL A 168 1.36 -3.63 13.97
N CYS A 169 1.13 -4.87 13.57
CA CYS A 169 0.35 -5.82 14.32
C CYS A 169 1.16 -7.08 14.62
N ARG A 170 0.72 -7.85 15.61
CA ARG A 170 1.25 -9.18 15.88
C ARG A 170 0.14 -10.08 16.37
N LEU A 171 -0.01 -11.24 15.74
CA LEU A 171 -0.92 -12.28 16.21
C LEU A 171 -0.46 -12.80 17.58
N PRO A 172 -1.38 -13.26 18.44
CA PRO A 172 -1.02 -13.84 19.72
C PRO A 172 -0.31 -15.20 19.55
N GLY A 173 0.46 -15.57 20.57
CA GLY A 173 1.14 -16.88 20.65
C GLY A 173 2.65 -16.82 20.37
N PRO A 174 3.38 -17.89 20.74
CA PRO A 174 4.82 -17.98 20.53
C PRO A 174 5.16 -18.05 19.03
N GLY A 175 6.33 -17.53 18.65
CA GLY A 175 6.84 -17.60 17.28
C GLY A 175 6.17 -16.65 16.28
N ARG A 176 5.28 -15.75 16.73
CA ARG A 176 4.66 -14.72 15.87
C ARG A 176 5.57 -13.51 15.71
N ARG A 177 5.63 -12.98 14.50
CA ARG A 177 6.43 -11.80 14.12
C ARG A 177 5.56 -10.56 13.98
N HIS A 178 6.17 -9.39 14.05
CA HIS A 178 5.46 -8.15 13.78
C HIS A 178 5.22 -8.00 12.29
N ARG A 179 3.98 -7.75 11.90
CA ARG A 179 3.56 -7.61 10.51
C ARG A 179 3.00 -6.23 10.25
N ARG A 180 3.25 -5.72 9.05
CA ARG A 180 2.64 -4.49 8.55
C ARG A 180 1.16 -4.72 8.28
N LEU A 181 0.35 -3.79 8.77
CA LEU A 181 -1.10 -3.80 8.61
C LEU A 181 -1.57 -2.41 8.19
N ASP A 182 -2.28 -2.36 7.09
CA ASP A 182 -2.89 -1.16 6.54
C ASP A 182 -4.41 -1.31 6.56
N ILE A 183 -5.08 -0.39 7.25
CA ILE A 183 -6.54 -0.36 7.35
C ILE A 183 -7.04 0.91 6.68
N ILE A 184 -7.95 0.75 5.74
CA ILE A 184 -8.62 1.86 5.06
C ILE A 184 -10.12 1.73 5.27
N VAL A 185 -10.76 2.80 5.73
CA VAL A 185 -12.24 2.89 5.81
C VAL A 185 -12.71 3.88 4.75
N VAL A 186 -13.68 3.48 3.93
CA VAL A 186 -14.26 4.31 2.86
C VAL A 186 -15.78 4.32 2.86
N PRO A 187 -16.42 5.39 2.36
CA PRO A 187 -17.84 5.38 2.08
C PRO A 187 -18.17 4.40 0.95
N TYR A 188 -19.38 3.85 0.97
CA TYR A 188 -19.79 2.82 0.02
C TYR A 188 -19.77 3.29 -1.44
N GLY A 189 -20.02 4.59 -1.69
CA GLY A 189 -19.95 5.17 -3.03
C GLY A 189 -18.54 5.17 -3.64
N GLU A 190 -17.49 5.06 -2.81
CA GLU A 190 -16.08 5.00 -3.25
C GLU A 190 -15.56 3.55 -3.26
N PHE A 191 -16.33 2.58 -2.76
CA PHE A 191 -15.85 1.23 -2.47
C PHE A 191 -15.23 0.53 -3.67
N ALA A 192 -15.81 0.65 -4.87
CA ALA A 192 -15.26 0.01 -6.07
C ALA A 192 -13.89 0.58 -6.49
N CYS A 193 -13.74 1.91 -6.44
CA CYS A 193 -12.47 2.57 -6.77
C CYS A 193 -11.41 2.29 -5.71
N ALA A 194 -11.80 2.29 -4.44
CA ALA A 194 -10.91 1.95 -3.34
C ALA A 194 -10.47 0.48 -3.39
N LEU A 195 -11.39 -0.44 -3.68
CA LEU A 195 -11.10 -1.86 -3.84
C LEU A 195 -10.15 -2.10 -5.01
N LEU A 196 -10.38 -1.45 -6.16
CA LEU A 196 -9.48 -1.53 -7.31
C LEU A 196 -8.08 -1.01 -6.98
N TYR A 197 -8.01 0.17 -6.36
CA TYR A 197 -6.76 0.79 -5.92
C TYR A 197 -5.99 -0.11 -4.95
N PHE A 198 -6.65 -0.57 -3.89
CA PHE A 198 -6.00 -1.30 -2.81
C PHE A 198 -5.68 -2.74 -3.22
N THR A 199 -6.37 -3.31 -4.20
CA THR A 199 -5.99 -4.59 -4.81
C THR A 199 -4.71 -4.49 -5.63
N GLY A 200 -4.51 -3.39 -6.35
CA GLY A 200 -3.32 -3.18 -7.19
C GLY A 200 -3.21 -4.16 -8.37
N SER A 201 -2.01 -4.45 -8.88
CA SER A 201 -0.69 -3.98 -8.40
C SER A 201 -0.46 -2.47 -8.57
N ALA A 202 0.65 -1.95 -8.01
CA ALA A 202 1.02 -0.54 -8.18
C ALA A 202 1.22 -0.16 -9.66
N HIS A 203 1.84 -1.05 -10.46
CA HIS A 203 2.00 -0.85 -11.89
C HIS A 203 0.67 -0.94 -12.63
N PHE A 204 -0.19 -1.91 -12.29
CA PHE A 204 -1.53 -2.01 -12.85
C PHE A 204 -2.34 -0.72 -12.62
N ASN A 205 -2.33 -0.19 -11.39
CA ASN A 205 -2.99 1.07 -11.06
C ASN A 205 -2.42 2.25 -11.86
N ARG A 206 -1.10 2.36 -11.97
CA ARG A 206 -0.44 3.42 -12.76
C ARG A 206 -0.87 3.37 -14.22
N SER A 207 -0.92 2.18 -14.82
CA SER A 207 -1.36 1.97 -16.20
C SER A 207 -2.84 2.31 -16.40
N MET A 208 -3.71 1.88 -15.49
CA MET A 208 -5.15 2.22 -15.51
C MET A 208 -5.37 3.74 -15.40
N ARG A 209 -4.62 4.42 -14.51
CA ARG A 209 -4.67 5.89 -14.35
C ARG A 209 -4.15 6.60 -15.59
N ALA A 210 -3.09 6.10 -16.22
CA ALA A 210 -2.56 6.64 -17.47
C ALA A 210 -3.58 6.52 -18.61
N LEU A 211 -4.24 5.36 -18.75
CA LEU A 211 -5.31 5.17 -19.73
C LEU A 211 -6.51 6.09 -19.46
N ALA A 212 -6.93 6.24 -18.21
CA ALA A 212 -7.99 7.19 -17.87
C ALA A 212 -7.62 8.62 -18.33
N LYS A 213 -6.36 9.03 -18.13
CA LYS A 213 -5.85 10.33 -18.55
C LYS A 213 -5.95 10.53 -20.07
N THR A 214 -5.65 9.53 -20.90
CA THR A 214 -5.77 9.64 -22.37
C THR A 214 -7.23 9.78 -22.83
N LYS A 215 -8.19 9.34 -22.02
CA LYS A 215 -9.63 9.43 -22.29
C LYS A 215 -10.29 10.70 -21.71
N GLY A 216 -9.51 11.69 -21.28
CA GLY A 216 -10.06 12.88 -20.61
C GLY A 216 -10.71 12.57 -19.25
N MET A 217 -10.37 11.42 -18.65
CA MET A 217 -10.86 10.96 -17.36
C MET A 217 -9.76 11.07 -16.29
N SER A 218 -10.12 10.82 -15.04
CA SER A 218 -9.18 10.69 -13.92
C SER A 218 -9.65 9.57 -13.02
N LEU A 219 -8.79 8.59 -12.77
CA LEU A 219 -9.03 7.51 -11.82
C LEU A 219 -8.21 7.78 -10.56
N SER A 220 -8.85 7.76 -9.39
CA SER A 220 -8.19 7.73 -8.07
C SER A 220 -8.80 6.59 -7.24
N GLU A 221 -8.29 6.42 -6.03
CA GLU A 221 -8.87 5.57 -4.98
C GLU A 221 -10.29 5.99 -4.59
N HIS A 222 -10.62 7.28 -4.71
CA HIS A 222 -11.95 7.80 -4.38
C HIS A 222 -12.96 7.56 -5.50
N ALA A 223 -12.59 7.85 -6.75
CA ALA A 223 -13.56 7.88 -7.84
C ALA A 223 -12.93 7.77 -9.23
N LEU A 224 -13.77 7.40 -10.20
CA LEU A 224 -13.55 7.68 -11.61
C LEU A 224 -14.30 8.96 -12.00
N SER A 225 -13.59 9.95 -12.54
CA SER A 225 -14.18 11.21 -13.03
C SER A 225 -14.01 11.35 -14.55
N ALA A 226 -15.01 11.89 -15.23
CA ALA A 226 -14.97 12.24 -16.66
C ALA A 226 -14.99 13.76 -16.87
N ALA A 227 -14.72 14.19 -18.11
CA ALA A 227 -14.62 15.60 -18.49
C ALA A 227 -13.60 16.37 -17.63
N VAL A 228 -12.47 15.73 -17.33
CA VAL A 228 -11.40 16.31 -16.52
C VAL A 228 -10.57 17.24 -17.39
N VAL A 229 -10.50 18.51 -17.01
CA VAL A 229 -9.74 19.54 -17.73
C VAL A 229 -8.29 19.52 -17.25
N ARG A 230 -7.35 19.56 -18.20
CA ARG A 230 -5.91 19.56 -17.92
C ARG A 230 -5.20 20.68 -18.68
N ASP A 231 -4.13 21.21 -18.09
CA ASP A 231 -3.23 22.14 -18.76
C ASP A 231 -2.35 21.42 -19.80
N THR A 232 -1.52 22.19 -20.52
CA THR A 232 -0.60 21.66 -21.54
C THR A 232 0.48 20.72 -20.98
N ARG A 233 0.74 20.77 -19.67
CA ARG A 233 1.64 19.86 -18.95
C ARG A 233 0.90 18.60 -18.45
N GLY A 234 -0.40 18.51 -18.70
CA GLY A 234 -1.25 17.40 -18.28
C GLY A 234 -1.57 17.40 -16.78
N LEU A 235 -1.42 18.54 -16.10
CA LEU A 235 -1.84 18.74 -14.71
C LEU A 235 -3.36 18.99 -14.69
N LYS A 236 -4.04 18.42 -13.70
CA LYS A 236 -5.48 18.56 -13.53
C LYS A 236 -5.80 19.97 -13.04
N VAL A 237 -6.54 20.73 -13.84
CA VAL A 237 -7.00 22.10 -13.51
C VAL A 237 -8.51 22.18 -13.34
N GLY A 238 -9.27 21.19 -13.82
CA GLY A 238 -10.71 21.08 -13.60
C GLY A 238 -11.09 19.66 -13.19
N SER A 239 -11.91 19.54 -12.15
CA SER A 239 -12.21 18.23 -11.54
C SER A 239 -13.10 17.31 -12.37
N GLY A 240 -13.86 17.88 -13.30
CA GLY A 240 -14.85 17.16 -14.07
C GLY A 240 -16.00 16.66 -13.20
N ARG A 241 -16.67 15.60 -13.65
CA ARG A 241 -17.81 14.98 -12.95
C ARG A 241 -17.47 13.56 -12.54
N VAL A 242 -17.75 13.20 -11.29
CA VAL A 242 -17.65 11.83 -10.79
C VAL A 242 -18.67 10.94 -11.51
N LEU A 243 -18.24 9.76 -11.96
CA LEU A 243 -19.09 8.76 -12.58
C LEU A 243 -19.53 7.72 -11.53
N PRO A 244 -20.77 7.20 -11.61
CA PRO A 244 -21.22 6.12 -10.74
C PRO A 244 -20.49 4.82 -11.06
N THR A 245 -19.79 4.27 -10.07
CA THR A 245 -19.04 3.01 -10.17
C THR A 245 -19.39 2.10 -8.99
N PRO A 246 -20.58 1.45 -8.99
CA PRO A 246 -20.99 0.60 -7.87
C PRO A 246 -20.15 -0.68 -7.76
N THR A 247 -19.53 -1.13 -8.86
CA THR A 247 -18.68 -2.32 -8.89
C THR A 247 -17.34 -2.06 -9.57
N GLU A 248 -16.33 -2.90 -9.32
CA GLU A 248 -15.06 -2.83 -10.07
C GLU A 248 -15.31 -2.97 -11.58
N LYS A 249 -16.25 -3.84 -12.00
CA LYS A 249 -16.58 -4.06 -13.42
C LYS A 249 -17.06 -2.79 -14.12
N ASP A 250 -17.77 -1.91 -13.42
CA ASP A 250 -18.17 -0.61 -13.97
C ASP A 250 -16.97 0.30 -14.28
N VAL A 251 -15.93 0.27 -13.45
CA VAL A 251 -14.69 1.03 -13.69
C VAL A 251 -14.05 0.58 -15.00
N PHE A 252 -13.91 -0.74 -15.22
CA PHE A 252 -13.36 -1.29 -16.45
C PHE A 252 -14.22 -0.94 -17.67
N ARG A 253 -15.54 -1.12 -17.57
CA ARG A 253 -16.49 -0.79 -18.63
C ARG A 253 -16.40 0.68 -19.05
N LEU A 254 -16.38 1.61 -18.09
CA LEU A 254 -16.30 3.05 -18.36
C LEU A 254 -14.95 3.46 -18.97
N LEU A 255 -13.88 2.71 -18.70
CA LEU A 255 -12.58 2.88 -19.35
C LEU A 255 -12.52 2.19 -20.72
N GLY A 256 -13.52 1.40 -21.10
CA GLY A 256 -13.53 0.62 -22.33
C GLY A 256 -12.51 -0.52 -22.32
N LEU A 257 -12.37 -1.18 -21.17
CA LEU A 257 -11.50 -2.33 -20.97
C LEU A 257 -12.31 -3.60 -20.68
N PRO A 258 -11.85 -4.78 -21.12
CA PRO A 258 -12.35 -6.04 -20.59
C PRO A 258 -12.01 -6.14 -19.10
N TYR A 259 -12.92 -6.71 -18.31
CA TYR A 259 -12.67 -6.94 -16.89
C TYR A 259 -11.52 -7.92 -16.69
N ARG A 260 -10.71 -7.67 -15.67
CA ARG A 260 -9.62 -8.57 -15.25
C ARG A 260 -9.83 -8.93 -13.79
N GLU A 261 -9.82 -10.23 -13.50
CA GLU A 261 -9.86 -10.74 -12.15
C GLU A 261 -8.62 -10.30 -11.36
N PRO A 262 -8.68 -10.18 -10.02
CA PRO A 262 -7.55 -9.73 -9.21
C PRO A 262 -6.22 -10.46 -9.50
N ALA A 263 -6.26 -11.77 -9.72
CA ALA A 263 -5.07 -12.58 -10.02
C ALA A 263 -4.38 -12.19 -11.34
N GLU A 264 -5.12 -11.60 -12.28
CA GLU A 264 -4.59 -11.14 -13.56
C GLU A 264 -3.97 -9.72 -13.47
N ARG A 265 -4.12 -9.03 -12.33
CA ARG A 265 -3.64 -7.65 -12.15
C ARG A 265 -2.22 -7.57 -11.58
N ASP A 266 -1.50 -8.68 -11.58
CA ASP A 266 -0.14 -8.74 -11.07
C ASP A 266 0.87 -8.44 -12.18
N TRP A 267 1.15 -7.14 -12.32
CA TRP A 267 2.10 -6.54 -13.27
C TRP A 267 3.17 -5.75 -12.51
#